data_AF-A0A7W7MI35-F1
#
_entry.id   AF-A0A7W7MI35-F1
#
_cell.length_a   1.000
_cell.length_b   1.000
_cell.length_c   1.000
_cell.angle_alpha   90.00
_cell.angle_beta   90.00
_cell.angle_gamma   90.00
#
_symmetry.space_group_name_H-M   'P 1'
#
loop_
_entity.id
_entity.type
_entity.pdbx_description
1 polymer ?
#
loop_
_entity_poly.entity_id
_entity_poly.type
_entity_poly.pdbx_seq_one_letter_code
_entity_poly.pdbx_strand_id
1 'polypeptide(L)'
;MRSTAEFDAFGPWIDEVTDVDGLPRLYRDSGLDPRAHRLVLKVPRDIERRNANPHMHLYDYVIAVGDEILTVLIRHEDTYRTARIPFDRIAAIRDSVRLLNGQLTIHTLDGPALTVPYNGSAGGPVRDLIRLLREVYLPAGPPGPDDPYRVDPHVGPEDIGLLTDYRRLIAREPGMRLLNVSYRQHLRHRMRLVAMPPSIVVGDDREWQIIHRRDWFTGPGDDLSLARTVLPLARIGNLWARPHERYQHVHVITAESGATTLEIPVVPGPFSEALLPPAR
;
A
#
# COMPACT_ATOMS: atom_id res chain seq x y z
N MET A 1 -8.85 -20.75 -33.60
CA MET A 1 -7.75 -20.58 -32.62
C MET A 1 -7.93 -21.61 -31.52
N ARG A 2 -6.92 -22.42 -31.18
CA ARG A 2 -7.01 -23.31 -30.01
C ARG A 2 -6.84 -22.45 -28.76
N SER A 3 -7.81 -22.51 -27.85
CA SER A 3 -7.71 -21.83 -26.56
C SER A 3 -6.69 -22.53 -25.66
N THR A 4 -6.08 -21.79 -24.73
CA THR A 4 -5.25 -22.35 -23.66
C THR A 4 -5.96 -22.16 -22.33
N ALA A 5 -5.74 -23.06 -21.36
CA ALA A 5 -6.31 -22.92 -20.02
C ALA A 5 -5.96 -21.57 -19.38
N GLU A 6 -4.74 -21.06 -19.61
CA GLU A 6 -4.31 -19.72 -19.18
C GLU A 6 -5.18 -18.60 -19.80
N PHE A 7 -5.48 -18.68 -21.09
CA PHE A 7 -6.34 -17.69 -21.77
C PHE A 7 -7.80 -17.79 -21.35
N ASP A 8 -8.31 -19.00 -21.14
CA ASP A 8 -9.68 -19.23 -20.66
C ASP A 8 -9.88 -18.64 -19.26
N ALA A 9 -8.88 -18.78 -18.39
CA ALA A 9 -8.88 -18.22 -17.03
C ALA A 9 -8.45 -16.74 -16.95
N PHE A 10 -8.11 -16.09 -18.06
CA PHE A 10 -7.61 -14.71 -18.04
C PHE A 10 -8.72 -13.68 -17.79
N GLY A 11 -8.51 -12.83 -16.79
CA GLY A 11 -9.37 -11.68 -16.51
C GLY A 11 -8.70 -10.67 -15.59
N PRO A 12 -9.43 -9.63 -15.13
CA PRO A 12 -8.88 -8.55 -14.32
C PRO A 12 -8.59 -8.93 -12.85
N TRP A 13 -8.84 -10.18 -12.46
CA TRP A 13 -8.70 -10.64 -11.08
C TRP A 13 -7.29 -11.17 -10.79
N ILE A 14 -6.88 -11.05 -9.53
CA ILE A 14 -5.64 -11.65 -9.01
C ILE A 14 -6.01 -13.01 -8.44
N ASP A 15 -5.36 -14.05 -8.95
CA ASP A 15 -5.60 -15.44 -8.51
C ASP A 15 -4.41 -15.96 -7.73
N GLU A 16 -4.72 -16.85 -6.78
CA GLU A 16 -3.74 -17.70 -6.14
C GLU A 16 -3.29 -18.82 -7.07
N VAL A 17 -2.01 -19.16 -6.99
CA VAL A 17 -1.40 -20.29 -7.69
C VAL A 17 -1.02 -21.33 -6.64
N THR A 18 -1.58 -22.53 -6.73
CA THR A 18 -1.40 -23.59 -5.73
C THR A 18 -0.51 -24.73 -6.20
N ASP A 19 -0.18 -24.77 -7.49
CA ASP A 19 0.74 -25.73 -8.11
C ASP A 19 1.44 -25.12 -9.34
N VAL A 20 2.46 -25.84 -9.82
CA VAL A 20 3.32 -25.40 -10.94
C VAL A 20 2.53 -25.24 -12.24
N ASP A 21 1.49 -26.05 -12.46
CA ASP A 21 0.66 -25.97 -13.68
C ASP A 21 -0.16 -24.67 -13.72
N GLY A 22 -0.54 -24.17 -12.54
CA GLY A 22 -1.21 -22.89 -12.36
C GLY A 22 -0.34 -21.65 -12.62
N LEU A 23 0.99 -21.81 -12.72
CA LEU A 23 1.90 -20.70 -13.07
C LEU A 23 1.69 -20.26 -14.52
N PRO A 24 1.65 -18.93 -14.79
CA PRO A 24 1.63 -18.43 -16.16
C PRO A 24 2.84 -18.93 -16.94
N ARG A 25 2.64 -19.26 -18.23
CA ARG A 25 3.65 -19.91 -19.07
C ARG A 25 5.04 -19.28 -18.99
N LEU A 26 5.10 -17.96 -18.96
CA LEU A 26 6.35 -17.19 -18.89
C LEU A 26 7.23 -17.52 -17.67
N TYR A 27 6.61 -17.89 -16.55
CA TYR A 27 7.28 -18.02 -15.25
C TYR A 27 7.52 -19.48 -14.84
N ARG A 28 7.12 -20.46 -15.64
CA ARG A 28 7.21 -21.89 -15.27
C ARG A 28 8.65 -22.35 -15.04
N ASP A 29 9.59 -21.81 -15.80
CA ASP A 29 11.02 -22.14 -15.70
C ASP A 29 11.75 -21.35 -14.60
N SER A 30 11.01 -20.63 -13.73
CA SER A 30 11.60 -19.85 -12.62
C SER A 30 12.13 -20.70 -11.46
N GLY A 31 11.77 -21.99 -11.42
CA GLY A 31 12.05 -22.86 -10.27
C GLY A 31 11.18 -22.56 -9.05
N LEU A 32 10.17 -21.71 -9.19
CA LEU A 32 9.22 -21.41 -8.13
C LEU A 32 8.25 -22.59 -7.92
N ASP A 33 8.27 -23.19 -6.74
CA ASP A 33 7.28 -24.19 -6.32
C ASP A 33 6.22 -23.50 -5.43
N PRO A 34 4.97 -23.36 -5.91
CA PRO A 34 3.92 -22.70 -5.13
C PRO A 34 3.60 -23.38 -3.80
N ARG A 35 3.84 -24.69 -3.69
CA ARG A 35 3.57 -25.44 -2.44
C ARG A 35 4.61 -25.18 -1.35
N ALA A 36 5.78 -24.69 -1.72
CA ALA A 36 6.83 -24.30 -0.78
C ALA A 36 6.69 -22.86 -0.27
N HIS A 37 5.66 -22.13 -0.72
CA HIS A 37 5.41 -20.74 -0.35
C HIS A 37 4.11 -20.63 0.44
N ARG A 38 4.02 -19.61 1.31
CA ARG A 38 2.82 -19.33 2.13
C ARG A 38 1.68 -18.78 1.29
N LEU A 39 2.01 -18.12 0.18
CA LEU A 39 1.07 -17.55 -0.78
C LEU A 39 1.79 -17.30 -2.11
N VAL A 40 1.16 -17.63 -3.23
CA VAL A 40 1.62 -17.23 -4.57
C VAL A 40 0.46 -16.63 -5.34
N LEU A 41 0.62 -15.40 -5.83
CA LEU A 41 -0.39 -14.67 -6.60
C LEU A 41 0.12 -14.40 -8.01
N LYS A 42 -0.76 -14.56 -9.01
CA LYS A 42 -0.52 -14.05 -10.38
C LYS A 42 -1.33 -12.78 -10.60
N VAL A 43 -0.67 -11.73 -11.10
CA VAL A 43 -1.29 -10.42 -11.35
C VAL A 43 -1.46 -10.23 -12.86
N PRO A 44 -2.70 -10.08 -13.35
CA PRO A 44 -2.96 -9.99 -14.78
C PRO A 44 -2.41 -8.70 -15.36
N ARG A 45 -2.06 -8.76 -16.64
CA ARG A 45 -1.70 -7.59 -17.43
C ARG A 45 -2.94 -6.71 -17.68
N ASP A 46 -2.75 -5.40 -17.70
CA ASP A 46 -3.79 -4.44 -18.08
C ASP A 46 -4.01 -4.44 -19.60
N ILE A 47 -4.71 -5.46 -20.08
CA ILE A 47 -5.17 -5.59 -21.47
C ILE A 47 -6.64 -5.99 -21.49
N GLU A 48 -7.39 -5.38 -22.40
CA GLU A 48 -8.77 -5.79 -22.65
C GLU A 48 -8.80 -7.21 -23.22
N ARG A 49 -9.70 -8.06 -22.72
CA ARG A 49 -9.81 -9.47 -23.15
C ARG A 49 -9.99 -9.63 -24.67
N ARG A 50 -10.68 -8.69 -25.32
CA ARG A 50 -10.85 -8.68 -26.79
C ARG A 50 -9.56 -8.48 -27.59
N ASN A 51 -8.52 -7.92 -26.96
CA ASN A 51 -7.20 -7.69 -27.55
C ASN A 51 -6.19 -8.76 -27.13
N ALA A 52 -6.54 -9.61 -26.17
CA ALA A 52 -5.70 -10.71 -25.71
C ALA A 52 -5.81 -11.91 -26.67
N ASN A 53 -4.74 -12.70 -26.76
CA ASN A 53 -4.78 -14.00 -27.47
C ASN A 53 -3.92 -15.06 -26.75
N PRO A 54 -4.11 -16.36 -27.04
CA PRO A 54 -3.43 -17.44 -26.34
C PRO A 54 -1.89 -17.47 -26.43
N HIS A 55 -1.31 -16.78 -27.42
CA HIS A 55 0.15 -16.71 -27.61
C HIS A 55 0.78 -15.57 -26.80
N MET A 56 0.01 -14.61 -26.29
CA MET A 56 0.53 -13.55 -25.46
C MET A 56 0.92 -14.04 -24.06
N HIS A 57 1.79 -13.28 -23.40
CA HIS A 57 1.98 -13.36 -21.95
C HIS A 57 0.93 -12.48 -21.27
N LEU A 58 0.02 -13.12 -20.51
CA LEU A 58 -1.19 -12.49 -20.00
C LEU A 58 -1.04 -11.92 -18.59
N TYR A 59 0.08 -12.20 -17.91
CA TYR A 59 0.32 -11.81 -16.52
C TYR A 59 1.64 -11.03 -16.41
N ASP A 60 1.59 -9.83 -15.85
CA ASP A 60 2.77 -8.97 -15.68
C ASP A 60 3.57 -9.32 -14.42
N TYR A 61 2.95 -9.96 -13.41
CA TYR A 61 3.64 -10.29 -12.17
C TYR A 61 3.24 -11.67 -11.62
N VAL A 62 4.20 -12.32 -10.95
CA VAL A 62 3.95 -13.37 -9.97
C VAL A 62 4.59 -12.93 -8.65
N ILE A 63 3.80 -12.90 -7.58
CA ILE A 63 4.24 -12.53 -6.23
C ILE A 63 4.21 -13.78 -5.37
N ALA A 64 5.32 -14.13 -4.72
CA ALA A 64 5.40 -15.28 -3.84
C ALA A 64 5.97 -14.89 -2.47
N VAL A 65 5.26 -15.30 -1.42
CA VAL A 65 5.62 -15.05 -0.02
C VAL A 65 6.24 -16.32 0.53
N GLY A 66 7.56 -16.33 0.68
CA GLY A 66 8.29 -17.41 1.36
C GLY A 66 8.29 -17.21 2.88
N ASP A 67 9.21 -17.90 3.56
CA ASP A 67 9.38 -17.78 5.00
C ASP A 67 10.18 -16.55 5.43
N GLU A 68 11.15 -16.12 4.61
CA GLU A 68 12.03 -14.98 4.93
C GLU A 68 12.07 -13.90 3.82
N ILE A 69 11.59 -14.24 2.62
CA ILE A 69 11.77 -13.42 1.42
C ILE A 69 10.45 -13.31 0.65
N LEU A 70 10.14 -12.09 0.23
CA LEU A 70 9.17 -11.80 -0.83
C LEU A 70 9.86 -11.90 -2.20
N THR A 71 9.40 -12.81 -3.04
CA THR A 71 9.87 -12.93 -4.43
C THR A 71 8.83 -12.35 -5.37
N VAL A 72 9.23 -11.47 -6.29
CA VAL A 72 8.36 -10.95 -7.34
C VAL A 72 9.01 -11.17 -8.70
N LEU A 73 8.37 -11.98 -9.52
CA LEU A 73 8.71 -12.14 -10.93
C LEU A 73 7.96 -11.07 -11.72
N ILE A 74 8.66 -10.36 -12.59
CA ILE A 74 8.13 -9.19 -13.30
C ILE A 74 8.40 -9.41 -14.78
N ARG A 75 7.34 -9.42 -15.60
CA ARG A 75 7.48 -9.55 -17.05
C ARG A 75 8.36 -8.44 -17.62
N HIS A 76 9.25 -8.84 -18.52
CA HIS A 76 10.03 -7.95 -19.36
C HIS A 76 10.04 -8.53 -20.77
N GLU A 77 9.17 -7.99 -21.63
CA GLU A 77 8.94 -8.53 -22.99
C GLU A 77 8.56 -10.03 -22.94
N ASP A 78 9.37 -10.89 -23.56
CA ASP A 78 9.23 -12.35 -23.61
C ASP A 78 10.08 -13.08 -22.55
N THR A 79 10.62 -12.34 -21.58
CA THR A 79 11.33 -12.86 -20.41
C THR A 79 10.78 -12.23 -19.12
N TYR A 80 11.45 -12.45 -17.99
CA TYR A 80 11.12 -11.82 -16.72
C TYR A 80 12.37 -11.48 -15.93
N ARG A 81 12.24 -10.46 -15.07
CA ARG A 81 13.21 -10.14 -14.02
C ARG A 81 12.69 -10.62 -12.67
N THR A 82 13.59 -10.87 -11.74
CA THR A 82 13.24 -11.29 -10.38
C THR A 82 13.66 -10.23 -9.38
N ALA A 83 12.73 -9.76 -8.55
CA ALA A 83 13.02 -9.00 -7.35
C ALA A 83 12.90 -9.93 -6.14
N ARG A 84 13.88 -9.88 -5.23
CA ARG A 84 13.86 -10.60 -3.95
C ARG A 84 14.02 -9.58 -2.84
N ILE A 85 13.05 -9.50 -1.96
CA ILE A 85 13.02 -8.54 -0.85
C ILE A 85 12.97 -9.36 0.43
N PRO A 86 14.08 -9.46 1.18
CA PRO A 86 14.04 -10.02 2.52
C PRO A 86 13.06 -9.22 3.40
N PHE A 87 12.29 -9.90 4.22
CA PHE A 87 11.26 -9.26 5.04
C PHE A 87 11.81 -8.21 6.00
N ASP A 88 13.02 -8.41 6.51
CA ASP A 88 13.71 -7.46 7.36
C ASP A 88 14.15 -6.17 6.64
N ARG A 89 14.16 -6.17 5.29
CA ARG A 89 14.45 -5.02 4.43
C ARG A 89 13.21 -4.23 4.03
N ILE A 90 12.00 -4.66 4.39
CA ILE A 90 10.77 -3.89 4.11
C ILE A 90 10.73 -2.66 5.03
N ALA A 91 10.73 -1.48 4.43
CA ALA A 91 10.63 -0.19 5.12
C ALA A 91 9.17 0.22 5.33
N ALA A 92 8.34 0.06 4.31
CA ALA A 92 6.91 0.38 4.36
C ALA A 92 6.16 -0.32 3.23
N ILE A 93 4.85 -0.43 3.38
CA ILE A 93 3.96 -0.98 2.35
C ILE A 93 2.83 0.01 2.10
N ARG A 94 2.61 0.38 0.83
CA ARG A 94 1.50 1.23 0.44
C ARG A 94 0.60 0.51 -0.54
N ASP A 95 -0.69 0.44 -0.24
CA ASP A 95 -1.73 0.10 -1.20
C ASP A 95 -2.47 1.37 -1.58
N SER A 96 -2.73 1.60 -2.87
CA SER A 96 -3.58 2.70 -3.30
C SER A 96 -4.46 2.30 -4.47
N VAL A 97 -5.69 2.79 -4.47
CA VAL A 97 -6.69 2.54 -5.51
C VAL A 97 -7.31 3.86 -5.93
N ARG A 98 -7.36 4.12 -7.24
CA ARG A 98 -8.19 5.16 -7.86
C ARG A 98 -9.07 4.46 -8.89
N LEU A 99 -10.34 4.26 -8.55
CA LEU A 99 -11.27 3.46 -9.37
C LEU A 99 -10.70 2.06 -9.65
N LEU A 100 -10.49 1.69 -10.92
CA LEU A 100 -9.92 0.41 -11.33
C LEU A 100 -8.39 0.42 -11.40
N ASN A 101 -7.74 1.55 -11.14
CA ASN A 101 -6.28 1.62 -11.11
C ASN A 101 -5.80 1.37 -9.68
N GLY A 102 -5.31 0.17 -9.40
CA GLY A 102 -4.68 -0.22 -8.13
C GLY A 102 -3.15 -0.22 -8.22
N GLN A 103 -2.48 0.10 -7.12
CA GLN A 103 -1.02 0.05 -7.01
C GLN A 103 -0.61 -0.43 -5.61
N LEU A 104 0.09 -1.56 -5.56
CA LEU A 104 0.84 -2.00 -4.39
C LEU A 104 2.28 -1.51 -4.51
N THR A 105 2.80 -0.82 -3.51
CA THR A 105 4.19 -0.35 -3.43
C THR A 105 4.86 -0.92 -2.19
N ILE A 106 5.98 -1.61 -2.36
CA ILE A 106 6.85 -2.07 -1.27
C ILE A 106 8.08 -1.17 -1.24
N HIS A 107 8.22 -0.37 -0.19
CA HIS A 107 9.41 0.42 0.05
C HIS A 107 10.46 -0.42 0.77
N THR A 108 11.72 -0.29 0.39
CA THR A 108 12.83 -1.05 0.96
C THR A 108 13.79 -0.14 1.72
N LEU A 109 14.47 -0.67 2.73
CA LEU A 109 15.50 0.08 3.47
C LEU A 109 16.66 0.54 2.57
N ASP A 110 16.87 -0.12 1.44
CA ASP A 110 17.97 0.17 0.52
C ASP A 110 17.60 1.23 -0.54
N GLY A 111 16.34 1.70 -0.56
CA GLY A 111 15.88 2.85 -1.35
C GLY A 111 14.89 2.50 -2.46
N PRO A 112 15.22 1.62 -3.43
CA PRO A 112 14.30 1.29 -4.51
C PRO A 112 12.99 0.70 -4.01
N ALA A 113 11.88 1.31 -4.41
CA ALA A 113 10.55 0.77 -4.18
C ALA A 113 10.13 -0.14 -5.34
N LEU A 114 9.49 -1.26 -5.00
CA LEU A 114 8.86 -2.13 -5.97
C LEU A 114 7.37 -1.78 -6.07
N THR A 115 6.91 -1.40 -7.25
CA THR A 115 5.49 -1.12 -7.51
C THR A 115 4.88 -2.18 -8.41
N VAL A 116 3.75 -2.75 -7.97
CA VAL A 116 2.93 -3.69 -8.73
C VAL A 116 1.57 -3.05 -9.01
N PRO A 117 1.32 -2.60 -10.25
CA PRO A 117 -0.02 -2.20 -10.68
C PRO A 117 -0.96 -3.39 -10.70
N TYR A 118 -2.23 -3.16 -10.38
CA TYR A 118 -3.27 -4.18 -10.44
C TYR A 118 -4.64 -3.53 -10.72
N ASN A 119 -5.64 -4.33 -11.08
CA ASN A 119 -7.00 -3.82 -11.21
C ASN A 119 -7.63 -3.59 -9.84
N GLY A 120 -8.10 -2.37 -9.54
CA GLY A 120 -8.67 -2.00 -8.24
C GLY A 120 -9.84 -2.87 -7.78
N SER A 121 -10.56 -3.54 -8.70
CA SER A 121 -11.60 -4.52 -8.33
C SER A 121 -11.03 -5.78 -7.65
N ALA A 122 -9.75 -6.10 -7.89
CA ALA A 122 -9.01 -7.19 -7.28
C ALA A 122 -8.28 -6.80 -5.98
N GLY A 123 -8.73 -5.75 -5.27
CA GLY A 123 -8.09 -5.30 -4.03
C GLY A 123 -8.22 -6.26 -2.83
N GLY A 124 -9.09 -7.27 -2.90
CA GLY A 124 -9.21 -8.31 -1.86
C GLY A 124 -7.90 -9.07 -1.64
N PRO A 125 -7.42 -9.81 -2.65
CA PRO A 125 -6.13 -10.51 -2.61
C PRO A 125 -4.93 -9.64 -2.19
N VAL A 126 -4.88 -8.37 -2.63
CA VAL A 126 -3.81 -7.44 -2.22
C VAL A 126 -3.85 -7.14 -0.72
N ARG A 127 -5.05 -6.93 -0.16
CA ARG A 127 -5.18 -6.73 1.30
C ARG A 127 -4.78 -7.96 2.10
N ASP A 128 -5.10 -9.15 1.60
CA ASP A 128 -4.72 -10.41 2.25
C ASP A 128 -3.21 -10.66 2.16
N LEU A 129 -2.59 -10.33 1.02
CA LEU A 129 -1.13 -10.30 0.87
C LEU A 129 -0.48 -9.36 1.90
N ILE A 130 -0.98 -8.12 2.03
CA ILE A 130 -0.41 -7.15 2.99
C ILE A 130 -0.53 -7.66 4.43
N ARG A 131 -1.68 -8.25 4.79
CA ARG A 131 -1.88 -8.87 6.10
C ARG A 131 -0.85 -9.98 6.33
N LEU A 132 -0.69 -10.90 5.38
CA LEU A 132 0.29 -11.97 5.48
C LEU A 132 1.71 -11.44 5.62
N LEU A 133 2.11 -10.44 4.81
CA LEU A 133 3.43 -9.83 4.92
C LEU A 133 3.66 -9.25 6.32
N ARG A 134 2.68 -8.51 6.85
CA ARG A 134 2.73 -7.93 8.21
C ARG A 134 2.89 -8.99 9.30
N GLU A 135 2.22 -10.13 9.17
CA GLU A 135 2.39 -11.25 10.10
C GLU A 135 3.82 -11.81 10.11
N VAL A 136 4.58 -11.65 9.02
CA VAL A 136 5.95 -12.17 8.93
C VAL A 136 7.00 -11.17 9.40
N TYR A 137 6.92 -9.92 8.94
CA TYR A 137 7.99 -8.95 9.21
C TYR A 137 7.79 -8.12 10.48
N LEU A 138 6.56 -8.04 11.02
CA LEU A 138 6.34 -7.38 12.30
C LEU A 138 6.71 -8.32 13.44
N PRO A 139 7.38 -7.83 14.48
CA PRO A 139 7.56 -8.62 15.68
C PRO A 139 6.19 -8.99 16.29
N ALA A 140 6.14 -10.12 17.00
CA ALA A 140 5.00 -10.43 17.86
C ALA A 140 4.81 -9.27 18.85
N GLY A 141 3.62 -8.68 18.84
CA GLY A 141 3.28 -7.58 19.75
C GLY A 141 2.76 -8.12 21.07
N PRO A 142 2.86 -7.35 22.16
CA PRO A 142 2.05 -7.64 23.32
C PRO A 142 0.57 -7.62 22.92
N PRO A 143 -0.30 -8.36 23.63
CA PRO A 143 -1.74 -8.25 23.43
C PRO A 143 -2.14 -6.78 23.59
N GLY A 144 -2.97 -6.30 22.66
CA GLY A 144 -3.54 -4.96 22.73
C GLY A 144 -4.31 -4.75 24.04
N PRO A 145 -4.56 -3.49 24.44
CA PRO A 145 -5.35 -3.20 25.63
C PRO A 145 -6.75 -3.82 25.52
N ASP A 146 -7.32 -4.23 26.66
CA ASP A 146 -8.67 -4.80 26.73
C ASP A 146 -9.77 -3.82 26.28
N ASP A 147 -9.52 -2.51 26.40
CA ASP A 147 -10.43 -1.45 25.95
C ASP A 147 -9.76 -0.60 24.85
N PRO A 148 -10.04 -0.86 23.56
CA PRO A 148 -9.55 -0.04 22.49
C PRO A 148 -10.27 1.30 22.54
N TYR A 149 -9.54 2.37 22.85
CA TYR A 149 -10.05 3.74 22.74
C TYR A 149 -10.46 4.02 21.28
N ARG A 150 -11.75 3.89 20.99
CA ARG A 150 -12.34 4.04 19.66
C ARG A 150 -13.02 5.39 19.55
N VAL A 151 -12.37 6.32 18.88
CA VAL A 151 -12.98 7.58 18.47
C VAL A 151 -13.23 7.49 16.97
N ASP A 152 -14.48 7.69 16.55
CA ASP A 152 -14.79 7.82 15.14
C ASP A 152 -14.31 9.20 14.66
N PRO A 153 -13.38 9.26 13.69
CA PRO A 153 -12.88 10.53 13.19
C PRO A 153 -14.00 11.23 12.43
N HIS A 154 -14.20 12.51 12.69
CA HIS A 154 -15.14 13.32 11.94
C HIS A 154 -14.51 13.73 10.60
N VAL A 155 -15.06 13.26 9.48
CA VAL A 155 -14.64 13.66 8.14
C VAL A 155 -15.85 14.14 7.35
N GLY A 156 -15.61 15.03 6.37
CA GLY A 156 -16.67 15.54 5.50
C GLY A 156 -17.29 14.44 4.62
N PRO A 157 -18.48 14.69 4.05
CA PRO A 157 -19.18 13.73 3.19
C PRO A 157 -18.35 13.31 1.96
N GLU A 158 -17.47 14.18 1.46
CA GLU A 158 -16.54 13.89 0.37
C GLU A 158 -15.53 12.79 0.73
N ASP A 159 -15.29 12.59 2.03
CA ASP A 159 -14.25 11.72 2.58
C ASP A 159 -14.78 10.47 3.27
N ILE A 160 -16.04 10.12 3.02
CA ILE A 160 -16.69 8.93 3.59
C ILE A 160 -15.96 7.62 3.26
N GLY A 161 -15.26 7.57 2.12
CA GLY A 161 -14.42 6.44 1.73
C GLY A 161 -13.29 6.17 2.73
N LEU A 162 -12.66 7.23 3.24
CA LEU A 162 -11.58 7.13 4.23
C LEU A 162 -12.11 6.66 5.59
N LEU A 163 -13.27 7.17 6.01
CA LEU A 163 -13.94 6.72 7.24
C LEU A 163 -14.37 5.25 7.16
N THR A 164 -14.85 4.82 5.99
CA THR A 164 -15.23 3.43 5.76
C THR A 164 -14.02 2.50 5.86
N ASP A 165 -12.87 2.88 5.29
CA ASP A 165 -11.64 2.10 5.39
C ASP A 165 -11.10 2.08 6.83
N TYR A 166 -11.16 3.20 7.55
CA TYR A 166 -10.83 3.28 8.97
C TYR A 166 -11.67 2.32 9.81
N ARG A 167 -13.00 2.34 9.66
CA ARG A 167 -13.89 1.44 10.40
C ARG A 167 -13.62 -0.02 10.10
N ARG A 168 -13.32 -0.35 8.84
CA ARG A 168 -12.93 -1.71 8.44
C ARG A 168 -11.60 -2.12 9.08
N LEU A 169 -10.63 -1.20 9.14
CA LEU A 169 -9.33 -1.44 9.77
C LEU A 169 -9.47 -1.72 11.26
N ILE A 170 -10.10 -0.82 12.02
CA ILE A 170 -10.28 -0.98 13.47
C ILE A 170 -11.12 -2.22 13.83
N ALA A 171 -12.08 -2.60 12.98
CA ALA A 171 -12.86 -3.82 13.19
C ALA A 171 -12.02 -5.10 13.03
N ARG A 172 -11.00 -5.09 12.16
CA ARG A 172 -10.12 -6.24 11.90
C ARG A 172 -8.91 -6.27 12.82
N GLU A 173 -8.50 -5.11 13.32
CA GLU A 173 -7.25 -4.92 14.06
C GLU A 173 -7.56 -4.18 15.36
N PRO A 174 -8.16 -4.86 16.35
CA PRO A 174 -8.69 -4.22 17.55
C PRO A 174 -7.60 -3.57 18.42
N GLY A 175 -6.32 -3.92 18.25
CA GLY A 175 -5.20 -3.27 18.95
C GLY A 175 -4.84 -1.87 18.43
N MET A 176 -5.31 -1.50 17.22
CA MET A 176 -5.02 -0.20 16.61
C MET A 176 -5.78 0.93 17.31
N ARG A 177 -5.11 2.07 17.49
CA ARG A 177 -5.67 3.28 18.11
C ARG A 177 -5.58 4.46 17.17
N LEU A 178 -6.58 5.34 17.22
CA LEU A 178 -6.51 6.61 16.49
C LEU A 178 -5.45 7.51 17.13
N LEU A 179 -4.43 7.89 16.35
CA LEU A 179 -3.33 8.76 16.80
C LEU A 179 -3.52 10.21 16.34
N ASN A 180 -3.97 10.40 15.10
CA ASN A 180 -4.17 11.73 14.53
C ASN A 180 -5.22 11.72 13.41
N VAL A 181 -5.92 12.84 13.27
CA VAL A 181 -6.79 13.14 12.12
C VAL A 181 -6.39 14.50 11.58
N SER A 182 -5.90 14.54 10.34
CA SER A 182 -5.79 15.78 9.60
C SER A 182 -7.10 16.00 8.85
N TYR A 183 -7.72 17.16 8.99
CA TYR A 183 -8.95 17.51 8.27
C TYR A 183 -8.66 18.08 6.89
N ARG A 184 -9.66 18.03 6.01
CA ARG A 184 -9.59 18.63 4.67
C ARG A 184 -9.24 20.11 4.77
N GLN A 185 -8.24 20.55 4.01
CA GLN A 185 -7.88 21.96 3.87
C GLN A 185 -8.05 22.42 2.43
N HIS A 186 -8.61 23.61 2.25
CA HIS A 186 -8.65 24.28 0.95
C HIS A 186 -7.53 25.30 0.88
N LEU A 187 -6.49 24.96 0.13
CA LEU A 187 -5.27 25.71 0.00
C LEU A 187 -5.28 26.51 -1.30
N ARG A 188 -4.66 27.68 -1.28
CA ARG A 188 -4.39 28.46 -2.48
C ARG A 188 -2.91 28.40 -2.80
N HIS A 189 -2.59 28.02 -4.04
CA HIS A 189 -1.24 28.16 -4.56
C HIS A 189 -1.31 28.92 -5.89
N ARG A 190 -0.73 30.13 -5.89
CA ARG A 190 -0.92 31.13 -6.95
C ARG A 190 -2.43 31.40 -7.15
N MET A 191 -2.96 31.09 -8.34
CA MET A 191 -4.38 31.29 -8.69
C MET A 191 -5.19 29.98 -8.75
N ARG A 192 -4.62 28.84 -8.31
CA ARG A 192 -5.31 27.55 -8.31
C ARG A 192 -5.72 27.16 -6.89
N LEU A 193 -6.97 26.75 -6.75
CA LEU A 193 -7.47 26.10 -5.55
C LEU A 193 -6.99 24.64 -5.56
N VAL A 194 -6.39 24.22 -4.45
CA VAL A 194 -5.92 22.84 -4.23
C VAL A 194 -6.55 22.37 -2.93
N ALA A 195 -7.07 21.15 -2.90
CA ALA A 195 -7.49 20.53 -1.67
C ALA A 195 -6.35 19.68 -1.12
N MET A 196 -6.12 19.73 0.19
CA MET A 196 -5.41 18.69 0.91
C MET A 196 -6.48 17.82 1.57
N PRO A 197 -6.75 16.60 1.06
CA PRO A 197 -7.71 15.70 1.66
C PRO A 197 -7.31 15.31 3.09
N PRO A 198 -8.25 14.80 3.89
CA PRO A 198 -7.92 14.37 5.24
C PRO A 198 -7.03 13.13 5.23
N SER A 199 -6.32 12.95 6.34
CA SER A 199 -5.53 11.75 6.62
C SER A 199 -5.84 11.26 8.03
N ILE A 200 -5.96 9.95 8.18
CA ILE A 200 -6.25 9.29 9.45
C ILE A 200 -5.03 8.44 9.77
N VAL A 201 -4.34 8.78 10.86
CA VAL A 201 -3.20 8.01 11.36
C VAL A 201 -3.71 7.16 12.52
N VAL A 202 -3.58 5.85 12.37
CA VAL A 202 -3.78 4.90 13.45
C VAL A 202 -2.48 4.17 13.73
N GLY A 203 -2.32 3.64 14.93
CA GLY A 203 -1.16 2.83 15.25
C GLY A 203 -1.34 2.00 16.51
N ASP A 204 -0.47 1.01 16.60
CA ASP A 204 -0.16 0.29 17.82
C ASP A 204 1.33 0.51 18.15
N ASP A 205 1.85 -0.29 19.05
CA ASP A 205 3.23 -0.27 19.52
C ASP A 205 4.22 -0.92 18.52
N ARG A 206 3.73 -1.48 17.41
CA ARG A 206 4.56 -2.10 16.35
C ARG A 206 4.60 -1.30 15.06
N GLU A 207 3.51 -0.63 14.70
CA GLU A 207 3.41 0.07 13.42
C GLU A 207 2.42 1.24 13.43
N TRP A 208 2.59 2.11 12.44
CA TRP A 208 1.60 3.10 12.04
C TRP A 208 0.94 2.70 10.73
N GLN A 209 -0.37 2.90 10.65
CA GLN A 209 -1.13 2.85 9.41
C GLN A 209 -1.78 4.19 9.14
N ILE A 210 -1.55 4.69 7.93
CA ILE A 210 -2.03 5.99 7.49
C ILE A 210 -3.03 5.74 6.38
N ILE A 211 -4.28 6.15 6.61
CA ILE A 211 -5.35 6.12 5.62
C ILE A 211 -5.47 7.52 5.02
N HIS A 212 -5.33 7.62 3.70
CA HIS A 212 -5.28 8.89 2.99
C HIS A 212 -5.77 8.74 1.54
N ARG A 213 -5.79 9.84 0.79
CA ARG A 213 -5.99 9.81 -0.67
C ARG A 213 -4.69 9.46 -1.38
N ARG A 214 -4.77 8.90 -2.60
CA ARG A 214 -3.57 8.51 -3.36
C ARG A 214 -2.58 9.66 -3.49
N ASP A 215 -3.08 10.84 -3.80
CA ASP A 215 -2.31 12.08 -3.87
C ASP A 215 -2.66 12.96 -2.65
N TRP A 216 -1.63 13.52 -2.02
CA TRP A 216 -1.78 14.38 -0.85
C TRP A 216 -2.41 15.74 -1.16
N PHE A 217 -2.31 16.18 -2.40
CA PHE A 217 -2.83 17.45 -2.89
C PHE A 217 -3.60 17.20 -4.17
N THR A 218 -4.91 17.45 -4.14
CA THR A 218 -5.83 17.13 -5.23
C THR A 218 -6.45 18.38 -5.83
N GLY A 219 -6.78 18.27 -7.13
CA GLY A 219 -7.68 19.22 -7.78
C GLY A 219 -9.15 18.94 -7.42
N PRO A 220 -10.09 19.77 -7.89
CA PRO A 220 -11.52 19.52 -7.72
C PRO A 220 -11.92 18.14 -8.28
N GLY A 221 -12.65 17.35 -7.49
CA GLY A 221 -13.29 16.10 -7.95
C GLY A 221 -12.45 14.81 -7.83
N ASP A 222 -11.23 14.85 -7.33
CA ASP A 222 -10.42 13.63 -7.06
C ASP A 222 -10.63 13.11 -5.63
N ASP A 223 -11.90 12.85 -5.29
CA ASP A 223 -12.34 12.39 -3.97
C ASP A 223 -12.64 10.87 -3.94
N LEU A 224 -12.23 10.14 -4.98
CA LEU A 224 -12.52 8.70 -5.13
C LEU A 224 -11.29 7.80 -4.98
N SER A 225 -10.11 8.39 -4.78
CA SER A 225 -8.92 7.59 -4.50
C SER A 225 -8.83 7.20 -3.02
N LEU A 226 -8.24 6.06 -2.72
CA LEU A 226 -7.93 5.62 -1.36
C LEU A 226 -6.50 5.09 -1.36
N ALA A 227 -5.80 5.32 -0.27
CA ALA A 227 -4.48 4.79 -0.04
C ALA A 227 -4.30 4.46 1.44
N ARG A 228 -3.56 3.39 1.69
CA ARG A 228 -3.17 2.96 3.01
C ARG A 228 -1.67 2.69 3.00
N THR A 229 -0.94 3.42 3.82
CA THR A 229 0.49 3.26 4.02
C THR A 229 0.73 2.64 5.39
N VAL A 230 1.40 1.50 5.43
CA VAL A 230 1.80 0.77 6.64
C VAL A 230 3.30 1.00 6.87
N LEU A 231 3.65 1.47 8.06
CA LEU A 231 5.00 1.85 8.45
C LEU A 231 5.37 1.17 9.79
N PRO A 232 6.28 0.19 9.79
CA PRO A 232 6.69 -0.48 11.02
C PRO A 232 7.56 0.44 11.87
N LEU A 233 7.20 0.61 13.14
CA LEU A 233 7.90 1.53 14.06
C LEU A 233 9.36 1.15 14.25
N ALA A 234 9.65 -0.16 14.32
CA ALA A 234 11.01 -0.67 14.42
C ALA A 234 11.89 -0.38 13.19
N ARG A 235 11.33 0.15 12.10
CA ARG A 235 12.06 0.53 10.88
C ARG A 235 12.27 2.04 10.76
N ILE A 236 11.58 2.84 11.57
CA ILE A 236 11.74 4.29 11.61
C ILE A 236 13.05 4.60 12.35
N GLY A 237 14.07 5.02 11.60
CA GLY A 237 15.34 5.46 12.17
C GLY A 237 15.31 6.91 12.65
N ASN A 238 14.52 7.75 11.98
CA ASN A 238 14.37 9.15 12.32
C ASN A 238 12.97 9.64 11.93
N LEU A 239 12.43 10.56 12.74
CA LEU A 239 11.10 11.11 12.56
C LEU A 239 11.09 12.56 13.01
N TRP A 240 10.69 13.46 12.12
CA TRP A 240 10.58 14.88 12.45
C TRP A 240 9.49 15.55 11.62
N ALA A 241 9.08 16.75 12.05
CA ALA A 241 8.18 17.60 11.30
C ALA A 241 8.88 18.87 10.82
N ARG A 242 8.44 19.38 9.67
CA ARG A 242 8.84 20.69 9.14
C ARG A 242 7.65 21.42 8.50
N PRO A 243 7.63 22.75 8.45
CA PRO A 243 6.66 23.48 7.63
C PRO A 243 6.76 23.12 6.14
N HIS A 244 5.63 23.05 5.46
CA HIS A 244 5.56 22.79 4.02
C HIS A 244 6.00 24.02 3.23
N GLU A 245 6.91 23.84 2.27
CA GLU A 245 7.54 24.96 1.54
C GLU A 245 6.57 25.80 0.71
N ARG A 246 5.48 25.19 0.21
CA ARG A 246 4.52 25.85 -0.69
C ARG A 246 3.18 26.25 -0.06
N TYR A 247 2.80 25.66 1.06
CA TYR A 247 1.45 25.79 1.61
C TYR A 247 1.56 26.22 3.07
N GLN A 248 1.07 27.43 3.35
CA GLN A 248 0.96 27.92 4.72
C GLN A 248 0.04 27.00 5.52
N HIS A 249 0.34 26.80 6.81
CA HIS A 249 -0.43 25.94 7.72
C HIS A 249 -0.49 24.46 7.31
N VAL A 250 0.51 23.99 6.58
CA VAL A 250 0.74 22.56 6.37
C VAL A 250 2.12 22.23 6.93
N HIS A 251 2.21 21.17 7.73
CA HIS A 251 3.47 20.56 8.11
C HIS A 251 3.66 19.27 7.30
N VAL A 252 4.91 18.88 7.10
CA VAL A 252 5.29 17.59 6.54
C VAL A 252 5.97 16.82 7.66
N ILE A 253 5.37 15.70 8.05
CA ILE A 253 6.03 14.71 8.89
C ILE A 253 6.85 13.84 7.96
N THR A 254 8.14 13.72 8.26
CA THR A 254 9.07 12.91 7.49
C THR A 254 9.53 11.74 8.34
N ALA A 255 9.25 10.53 7.87
CA ALA A 255 9.75 9.29 8.46
C ALA A 255 10.86 8.72 7.57
N GLU A 256 12.04 8.54 8.15
CA GLU A 256 13.19 7.90 7.49
C GLU A 256 13.33 6.45 7.94
N SER A 257 13.55 5.57 6.98
CA SER A 257 13.77 4.14 7.18
C SER A 257 14.85 3.68 6.20
N GLY A 258 16.11 3.71 6.65
CA GLY A 258 17.26 3.52 5.76
C GLY A 258 17.32 4.62 4.69
N ALA A 259 17.40 4.23 3.42
CA ALA A 259 17.35 5.13 2.27
C ALA A 259 15.92 5.47 1.81
N THR A 260 14.88 4.93 2.46
CA THR A 260 13.49 5.33 2.19
C THR A 260 13.11 6.52 3.05
N THR A 261 12.51 7.53 2.42
CA THR A 261 11.88 8.67 3.08
C THR A 261 10.40 8.72 2.71
N LEU A 262 9.53 8.77 3.72
CA LEU A 262 8.10 8.99 3.53
C LEU A 262 7.72 10.38 4.06
N GLU A 263 7.06 11.16 3.21
CA GLU A 263 6.54 12.48 3.56
C GLU A 263 5.02 12.42 3.68
N ILE A 264 4.53 12.85 4.85
CA ILE A 264 3.12 12.82 5.23
C ILE A 264 2.70 14.26 5.55
N PRO A 265 2.06 14.96 4.61
CA PRO A 265 1.45 16.26 4.86
C PRO A 265 0.33 16.14 5.90
N VAL A 266 0.37 17.03 6.88
CA VAL A 266 -0.58 17.12 7.98
C VAL A 266 -0.89 18.57 8.29
N VAL A 267 -2.03 18.80 8.93
CA VAL A 267 -2.35 20.10 9.53
C VAL A 267 -1.57 20.22 10.87
N PRO A 268 -1.10 21.42 11.24
CA PRO A 268 -0.60 21.69 12.58
C PRO A 268 -1.58 21.22 13.66
N GLY A 269 -1.06 20.54 14.67
CA GLY A 269 -1.83 20.02 15.79
C GLY A 269 -0.94 19.18 16.71
N PRO A 270 -1.48 18.64 17.82
CA PRO A 270 -0.67 18.02 18.87
C PRO A 270 0.31 16.94 18.36
N PHE A 271 -0.12 16.13 17.39
CA PHE A 271 0.72 15.10 16.78
C PHE A 271 1.91 15.67 16.01
N SER A 272 1.69 16.67 15.16
CA SER A 272 2.77 17.27 14.36
C SER A 272 3.64 18.21 15.19
N GLU A 273 3.06 18.90 16.17
CA GLU A 273 3.76 19.79 17.10
C GLU A 273 4.69 19.03 18.05
N ALA A 274 4.30 17.84 18.51
CA ALA A 274 5.18 16.97 19.30
C ALA A 274 6.44 16.52 18.55
N LEU A 275 6.43 16.59 17.22
CA LEU A 275 7.54 16.20 16.34
C LEU A 275 8.35 17.39 15.80
N LEU A 276 7.92 18.63 16.08
CA LEU A 276 8.69 19.80 15.70
C LEU A 276 9.91 19.95 16.62
N PRO A 277 11.07 20.37 16.08
CA PRO A 277 12.17 20.78 16.94
C PRO A 277 11.72 21.94 17.84
N PRO A 278 12.19 22.01 19.10
CA PRO A 278 11.85 23.11 20.00
C PRO A 278 12.23 24.45 19.34
N ALA A 279 11.31 25.43 19.42
CA ALA A 279 11.56 26.77 18.91
C ALA A 279 12.80 27.35 19.61
N ARG A 280 13.79 27.77 18.79
CA ARG A 280 15.02 28.41 19.26
C ARG A 280 14.79 29.88 19.59
#